data_AF-A0A7T1I7A6-F1
#
_entry.id   AF-A0A7T1I7A6-F1
#
_cell.length_a   1.000
_cell.length_b   1.000
_cell.length_c   1.000
_cell.angle_alpha   90.00
_cell.angle_beta   90.00
_cell.angle_gamma   90.00
#
_symmetry.space_group_name_H-M   'P 1'
#
loop_
_entity.id
_entity.type
_entity.pdbx_description
1 polymer ?
#
loop_
_entity_poly.entity_id
_entity_poly.type
_entity_poly.pdbx_seq_one_letter_code
_entity_poly.pdbx_strand_id
1 'polypeptide(L)'
;MIDEVRVTVERTDGTRVKFTQMSEGEQQLLTVLGLLLFTQNDESLYLLDEPDTHLNPVWTYDFLKLLQDNIRADKGQLLVATHNPLMIGNLRKNQVRILSVQNEIVVSREPEDDPLGIGVEGLLKSELYGLRSSLAPEILKQMDRHYFLLGKENLADSEQDELRELAAELNELGIVRSHPNPYFESFAGALARRVPHDETVFTRAEIQAQVEVANEVLTKLIEEERSLQDECKA
;
A
#
# COMPACT_ATOMS: atom_id res chain seq x y z
N MET A 1 3.34 0.47 43.19
CA MET A 1 4.23 0.24 42.04
C MET A 1 4.44 -1.25 41.90
N ILE A 2 4.52 -1.74 40.66
CA ILE A 2 4.89 -3.13 40.37
C ILE A 2 6.42 -3.18 40.26
N ASP A 3 7.08 -4.05 41.04
CA ASP A 3 8.55 -4.17 41.06
C ASP A 3 9.09 -5.13 40.00
N GLU A 4 8.36 -6.21 39.69
CA GLU A 4 8.79 -7.22 38.71
C GLU A 4 7.58 -7.99 38.16
N VAL A 5 7.58 -8.28 36.86
CA VAL A 5 6.63 -9.20 36.22
C VAL A 5 7.40 -10.35 35.61
N ARG A 6 7.09 -11.58 36.02
CA ARG A 6 7.68 -12.81 35.46
C ARG A 6 6.61 -13.64 34.77
N VAL A 7 6.78 -13.87 33.47
CA VAL A 7 5.89 -14.72 32.68
C VAL A 7 6.59 -16.02 32.32
N THR A 8 5.92 -17.14 32.57
CA THR A 8 6.31 -18.47 32.12
C THR A 8 5.12 -19.09 31.41
N VAL A 9 5.32 -19.55 30.18
CA VAL A 9 4.28 -20.17 29.36
C VAL A 9 4.53 -21.67 29.32
N GLU A 10 3.48 -22.46 29.52
CA GLU A 10 3.50 -23.90 29.33
C GLU A 10 2.93 -24.22 27.95
N ARG A 11 3.76 -24.81 27.09
CA ARG A 11 3.36 -25.24 25.74
C ARG A 11 2.50 -26.50 25.83
N THR A 12 1.77 -26.80 24.76
CA THR A 12 0.90 -27.99 24.66
C THR A 12 1.65 -29.32 24.79
N ASP A 13 2.96 -29.32 24.56
CA ASP A 13 3.86 -30.47 24.77
C ASP A 13 4.37 -30.60 26.23
N GLY A 14 3.91 -29.72 27.13
CA GLY A 14 4.31 -29.67 28.54
C GLY A 14 5.63 -28.95 28.80
N THR A 15 6.30 -28.41 27.77
CA THR A 15 7.54 -27.64 27.95
C THR A 15 7.25 -26.26 28.51
N ARG A 16 8.05 -25.82 29.49
CA ARG A 16 7.94 -24.49 30.08
C ARG A 16 8.98 -23.56 29.50
N VAL A 17 8.51 -22.44 28.98
CA VAL A 17 9.32 -21.42 28.32
C VAL A 17 9.21 -20.12 29.09
N LYS A 18 10.36 -19.56 29.49
CA LYS A 18 10.40 -18.23 30.11
C LYS A 18 10.19 -17.16 29.05
N PHE A 19 9.67 -16.00 29.44
CA PHE A 19 9.52 -14.85 28.55
C PHE A 19 10.76 -14.56 27.71
N THR A 20 11.95 -14.58 28.32
CA THR A 20 13.25 -14.33 27.64
C THR A 20 13.67 -15.40 26.63
N GLN A 21 12.98 -16.54 26.57
CA GLN A 21 13.24 -17.64 25.64
C GLN A 21 12.23 -17.65 24.48
N MET A 22 11.28 -16.72 24.46
CA MET A 22 10.30 -16.56 23.39
C MET A 22 10.89 -15.68 22.27
N SER A 23 10.33 -15.79 21.08
CA SER A 23 10.66 -14.87 19.98
C SER A 23 10.21 -13.44 20.30
N GLU A 24 10.84 -12.44 19.67
CA GLU A 24 10.50 -11.02 19.88
C GLU A 24 9.02 -10.74 19.62
N GLY A 25 8.44 -11.28 18.53
CA GLY A 25 7.02 -11.12 18.22
C GLY A 25 6.10 -11.74 19.27
N GLU A 26 6.44 -12.90 19.84
CA GLU A 26 5.69 -13.50 20.94
C GLU A 26 5.76 -12.65 22.23
N GLN A 27 6.95 -12.14 22.55
CA GLN A 27 7.16 -11.27 23.71
C GLN A 27 6.34 -9.98 23.57
N GLN A 28 6.35 -9.38 22.39
CA GLN A 28 5.61 -8.16 22.07
C GLN A 28 4.11 -8.37 22.16
N LEU A 29 3.59 -9.42 21.51
CA LEU A 29 2.17 -9.78 21.58
C LEU A 29 1.71 -9.97 23.03
N LEU A 30 2.46 -10.74 23.81
CA LEU A 30 2.12 -11.01 25.20
C LEU A 30 2.22 -9.77 26.08
N THR A 31 3.17 -8.87 25.81
CA THR A 31 3.30 -7.60 26.51
C THR A 31 2.09 -6.71 26.25
N VAL A 32 1.71 -6.51 25.00
CA VAL A 32 0.57 -5.66 24.63
C VAL A 32 -0.72 -6.25 25.19
N LEU A 33 -1.01 -7.52 24.96
CA LEU A 33 -2.22 -8.17 25.49
C LEU A 33 -2.25 -8.17 27.02
N GLY A 34 -1.12 -8.42 27.67
CA GLY A 34 -1.00 -8.35 29.12
C GLY A 34 -1.36 -6.97 29.66
N LEU A 35 -0.81 -5.90 29.06
CA LEU A 35 -1.14 -4.52 29.42
C LEU A 35 -2.63 -4.25 29.28
N LEU A 36 -3.24 -4.62 28.15
CA LEU A 36 -4.67 -4.44 27.91
C LEU A 36 -5.51 -5.19 28.95
N LEU A 37 -5.21 -6.47 29.19
CA LEU A 37 -5.98 -7.29 30.13
C LEU A 37 -5.85 -6.80 31.58
N PHE A 38 -4.70 -6.27 31.99
CA PHE A 38 -4.53 -5.73 33.34
C PHE A 38 -5.23 -4.40 33.57
N THR A 39 -5.44 -3.60 32.52
CA THR A 39 -5.98 -2.24 32.60
C THR A 39 -7.38 -2.09 31.98
N GLN A 40 -7.95 -3.18 31.45
CA GLN A 40 -9.26 -3.22 30.77
C GLN A 40 -10.46 -2.64 31.56
N ASN A 41 -10.37 -2.56 32.89
CA ASN A 41 -11.46 -2.08 33.74
C ASN A 41 -11.33 -0.60 34.13
N ASP A 42 -10.20 0.02 33.79
CA ASP A 42 -9.84 1.39 34.14
C ASP A 42 -10.06 2.30 32.92
N GLU A 43 -10.45 3.56 33.15
CA GLU A 43 -10.52 4.59 32.10
C GLU A 43 -9.11 4.91 31.58
N SER A 44 -8.72 4.24 30.49
CA SER A 44 -7.32 4.18 30.06
C SER A 44 -7.10 4.73 28.65
N LEU A 45 -6.00 5.47 28.47
CA LEU A 45 -5.48 5.84 27.16
C LEU A 45 -4.27 4.95 26.84
N TYR A 46 -4.40 4.15 25.79
CA TYR A 46 -3.36 3.27 25.30
C TYR A 46 -2.64 3.94 24.14
N LEU A 47 -1.33 4.15 24.30
CA LEU A 47 -0.46 4.68 23.25
C LEU A 47 0.53 3.59 22.86
N LEU A 48 0.38 3.05 21.65
CA LEU A 48 1.24 2.00 21.14
C LEU A 48 2.01 2.53 19.93
N ASP A 49 3.33 2.49 20.00
CA ASP A 49 4.21 2.85 18.91
C ASP A 49 4.75 1.58 18.25
N GLU A 50 4.40 1.39 16.97
CA GLU A 50 4.76 0.23 16.15
C GLU A 50 4.56 -1.14 16.85
N PRO A 51 3.36 -1.39 17.44
CA PRO A 51 3.11 -2.59 18.25
C PRO A 51 3.06 -3.88 17.42
N ASP A 52 3.11 -3.78 16.10
CA ASP A 52 3.18 -4.89 15.17
C ASP A 52 4.59 -5.15 14.60
N THR A 53 5.59 -4.38 15.03
CA THR A 53 7.00 -4.71 14.73
C THR A 53 7.31 -6.14 15.17
N HIS A 54 8.09 -6.88 14.39
CA HIS A 54 8.45 -8.28 14.63
C HIS A 54 7.29 -9.30 14.53
N LEU A 55 6.04 -8.87 14.29
CA LEU A 55 4.96 -9.78 13.98
C LEU A 55 5.08 -10.27 12.54
N ASN A 56 4.77 -11.55 12.31
CA ASN A 56 4.60 -12.06 10.96
C ASN A 56 3.28 -11.53 10.35
N PRO A 57 3.14 -11.52 9.02
CA PRO A 57 1.95 -10.95 8.35
C PRO A 57 0.60 -11.54 8.81
N VAL A 58 0.55 -12.83 9.11
CA VAL A 58 -0.68 -13.49 9.60
C VAL A 58 -1.06 -12.93 10.97
N TRP A 59 -0.08 -12.78 11.86
CA TRP A 59 -0.30 -12.26 13.20
C TRP A 59 -0.65 -10.77 13.18
N THR A 60 -0.02 -9.96 12.33
CA THR A 60 -0.41 -8.55 12.16
C THR A 60 -1.90 -8.42 11.81
N TYR A 61 -2.40 -9.29 10.92
CA TYR A 61 -3.80 -9.27 10.50
C TYR A 61 -4.76 -9.55 11.66
N ASP A 62 -4.45 -10.56 12.48
CA ASP A 62 -5.27 -10.92 13.65
C ASP A 62 -5.08 -9.95 14.83
N PHE A 63 -3.92 -9.29 14.92
CA PHE A 63 -3.54 -8.46 16.05
C PHE A 63 -4.50 -7.27 16.27
N LEU A 64 -4.86 -6.55 15.20
CA LEU A 64 -5.80 -5.43 15.32
C LEU A 64 -7.15 -5.87 15.90
N LYS A 65 -7.66 -7.02 15.46
CA LYS A 65 -8.89 -7.59 15.98
C LYS A 65 -8.75 -7.94 17.45
N LEU A 66 -7.64 -8.55 17.85
CA LEU A 66 -7.36 -8.83 19.26
C LEU A 66 -7.35 -7.56 20.10
N LEU A 67 -6.74 -6.46 19.62
CA LEU A 67 -6.77 -5.18 20.35
C LEU A 67 -8.20 -4.66 20.52
N GLN A 68 -9.00 -4.69 19.44
CA GLN A 68 -10.39 -4.22 19.45
C GLN A 68 -11.30 -5.07 20.34
N ASP A 69 -11.12 -6.39 20.34
CA ASP A 69 -11.94 -7.32 21.11
C ASP A 69 -11.67 -7.23 22.63
N ASN A 70 -10.46 -6.80 23.02
CA ASN A 70 -10.05 -6.72 24.42
C ASN A 70 -10.18 -5.31 25.03
N ILE A 71 -10.29 -4.26 24.21
CA ILE A 71 -10.51 -2.89 24.69
C ILE A 71 -11.99 -2.57 24.64
N ARG A 72 -12.56 -2.39 25.82
CA ARG A 72 -13.93 -1.89 25.97
C ARG A 72 -14.01 -0.44 25.53
N ALA A 73 -14.76 -0.18 24.46
CA ALA A 73 -14.90 1.17 23.89
C ALA A 73 -15.47 2.22 24.88
N ASP A 74 -16.21 1.78 25.91
CA ASP A 74 -16.74 2.65 26.97
C ASP A 74 -15.71 2.98 28.06
N LYS A 75 -14.55 2.33 28.07
CA LYS A 75 -13.54 2.42 29.12
C LYS A 75 -12.13 2.69 28.64
N GLY A 76 -11.89 2.81 27.34
CA GLY A 76 -10.55 3.11 26.87
C GLY A 76 -10.48 3.63 25.45
N GLN A 77 -9.41 4.37 25.19
CA GLN A 77 -9.06 4.85 23.86
C GLN A 77 -7.70 4.26 23.47
N LEU A 78 -7.62 3.71 22.27
CA LEU A 78 -6.39 3.17 21.70
C LEU A 78 -5.90 4.06 20.56
N LEU A 79 -4.64 4.51 20.66
CA LEU A 79 -3.91 5.16 19.59
C LEU A 79 -2.71 4.28 19.22
N VAL A 80 -2.65 3.90 17.95
CA VAL A 80 -1.57 3.09 17.38
C VAL A 80 -0.86 3.90 16.30
N ALA A 81 0.45 4.04 16.43
CA ALA A 81 1.32 4.44 15.33
C ALA A 81 1.83 3.17 14.65
N THR A 82 1.69 3.09 13.32
CA THR A 82 2.18 1.96 12.53
C THR A 82 2.51 2.41 11.12
N HIS A 83 3.54 1.83 10.52
CA HIS A 83 3.81 1.94 9.08
C HIS A 83 3.31 0.72 8.30
N ASN A 84 2.63 -0.24 8.93
CA ASN A 84 2.30 -1.51 8.29
C ASN A 84 0.96 -1.46 7.52
N PRO A 85 0.98 -1.66 6.19
CA PRO A 85 -0.22 -1.54 5.38
C PRO A 85 -1.25 -2.63 5.68
N LEU A 86 -0.82 -3.78 6.24
CA LEU A 86 -1.73 -4.86 6.64
C LEU A 86 -2.60 -4.46 7.84
N MET A 87 -2.08 -3.66 8.76
CA MET A 87 -2.86 -3.16 9.88
C MET A 87 -3.83 -2.08 9.41
N ILE A 88 -3.33 -1.11 8.62
CA ILE A 88 -4.14 0.01 8.11
C ILE A 88 -5.26 -0.49 7.21
N GLY A 89 -5.01 -1.50 6.38
CA GLY A 89 -5.97 -2.07 5.44
C GLY A 89 -7.18 -2.76 6.05
N ASN A 90 -7.26 -2.86 7.38
CA ASN A 90 -8.43 -3.37 8.11
C ASN A 90 -9.24 -2.26 8.79
N LEU A 91 -8.87 -1.00 8.59
CA LEU A 91 -9.49 0.15 9.24
C LEU A 91 -10.38 0.95 8.29
N ARG A 92 -11.38 1.63 8.86
CA ARG A 92 -12.14 2.68 8.17
C ARG A 92 -11.38 4.00 8.21
N LYS A 93 -11.66 4.90 7.27
CA LYS A 93 -10.95 6.19 7.19
C LYS A 93 -11.06 7.04 8.46
N ASN A 94 -12.19 6.97 9.15
CA ASN A 94 -12.38 7.69 10.41
C ASN A 94 -11.53 7.14 11.56
N GLN A 95 -10.99 5.93 11.44
CA GLN A 95 -10.08 5.29 12.40
C GLN A 95 -8.60 5.53 12.07
N VAL A 96 -8.30 6.18 10.95
CA VAL A 96 -6.93 6.43 10.49
C VAL A 96 -6.66 7.93 10.49
N ARG A 97 -5.45 8.31 10.87
CA ARG A 97 -4.95 9.68 10.77
C ARG A 97 -3.59 9.68 10.10
N ILE A 98 -3.48 10.41 9.00
CA ILE A 98 -2.22 10.67 8.31
C ILE A 98 -1.62 11.93 8.91
N LEU A 99 -0.38 11.83 9.37
CA LEU A 99 0.39 12.97 9.85
C LEU A 99 1.34 13.43 8.74
N SER A 100 1.36 14.73 8.47
CA SER A 100 2.34 15.33 7.55
C SER A 100 2.79 16.69 8.03
N VAL A 101 3.95 17.14 7.55
CA VAL A 101 4.49 18.46 7.86
C VAL A 101 4.24 19.38 6.67
N GLN A 102 3.53 20.49 6.90
CA GLN A 102 3.28 21.54 5.91
C GLN A 102 3.72 22.88 6.50
N ASN A 103 4.64 23.59 5.83
CA ASN A 103 5.16 24.87 6.29
C ASN A 103 5.60 24.85 7.77
N GLU A 104 6.35 23.82 8.16
CA GLU A 104 6.82 23.58 9.54
C GLU A 104 5.72 23.27 10.57
N ILE A 105 4.46 23.10 10.15
CA ILE A 105 3.33 22.73 11.01
C ILE A 105 2.95 21.27 10.77
N VAL A 106 2.79 20.51 11.85
CA VAL A 106 2.24 19.15 11.77
C VAL A 106 0.73 19.24 11.60
N VAL A 107 0.23 18.66 10.52
CA VAL A 107 -1.20 18.54 10.23
C VAL A 107 -1.64 17.08 10.33
N SER A 108 -2.87 16.86 10.77
CA SER A 108 -3.50 15.54 10.85
C SER A 108 -4.77 15.53 10.02
N ARG A 109 -4.96 14.47 9.23
CA ARG A 109 -6.14 14.32 8.37
C ARG A 109 -6.56 12.87 8.24
N GLU A 110 -7.80 12.66 7.83
CA GLU A 110 -8.28 11.35 7.37
C GLU A 110 -7.77 11.05 5.95
N PRO A 111 -7.62 9.76 5.60
CA PRO A 111 -7.48 9.37 4.20
C PRO A 111 -8.75 9.70 3.41
N GLU A 112 -8.60 9.95 2.11
CA GLU A 112 -9.72 10.20 1.20
C GLU A 112 -10.66 8.99 1.11
N ASP A 113 -10.08 7.82 0.90
CA ASP A 113 -10.77 6.54 0.74
C ASP A 113 -10.72 5.68 2.00
N ASP A 114 -11.67 4.74 2.11
CA ASP A 114 -11.71 3.74 3.19
C ASP A 114 -10.61 2.67 2.97
N PRO A 115 -9.60 2.55 3.84
CA PRO A 115 -8.52 1.57 3.66
C PRO A 115 -9.00 0.12 3.56
N LEU A 116 -10.09 -0.22 4.27
CA LEU A 116 -10.72 -1.54 4.30
C LEU A 116 -11.02 -2.13 2.91
N GLY A 117 -11.26 -1.29 1.90
CA GLY A 117 -11.65 -1.74 0.56
C GLY A 117 -10.54 -1.79 -0.49
N ILE A 118 -9.35 -1.28 -0.18
CA ILE A 118 -8.34 -0.93 -1.19
C ILE A 118 -7.36 -2.09 -1.47
N GLY A 119 -7.14 -2.96 -0.49
CA GLY A 119 -6.12 -4.00 -0.54
C GLY A 119 -4.69 -3.45 -0.44
N VAL A 120 -3.72 -4.30 -0.09
CA VAL A 120 -2.35 -3.87 0.26
C VAL A 120 -1.66 -3.12 -0.89
N GLU A 121 -1.77 -3.62 -2.11
CA GLU A 121 -1.14 -2.98 -3.26
C GLU A 121 -1.72 -1.59 -3.55
N GLY A 122 -3.04 -1.44 -3.43
CA GLY A 122 -3.68 -0.14 -3.59
C GLY A 122 -3.32 0.82 -2.45
N LEU A 123 -3.19 0.34 -1.21
CA LEU A 123 -2.76 1.18 -0.08
C LEU A 123 -1.36 1.73 -0.31
N LEU A 124 -0.43 0.85 -0.72
CA LEU A 124 0.93 1.23 -1.06
C LEU A 124 0.98 2.31 -2.15
N LYS A 125 0.07 2.25 -3.13
CA LYS A 125 -0.05 3.25 -4.21
C LYS A 125 -0.87 4.49 -3.87
N SER A 126 -1.66 4.43 -2.80
CA SER A 126 -2.51 5.53 -2.35
C SER A 126 -1.72 6.61 -1.65
N GLU A 127 -2.39 7.72 -1.31
CA GLU A 127 -1.82 8.81 -0.53
C GLU A 127 -1.32 8.44 0.89
N LEU A 128 -1.57 7.22 1.36
CA LEU A 128 -1.05 6.72 2.63
C LEU A 128 0.46 6.44 2.57
N TYR A 129 0.95 5.97 1.41
CA TYR A 129 2.33 5.53 1.23
C TYR A 129 3.00 6.17 0.00
N GLY A 130 2.20 6.49 -1.02
CA GLY A 130 2.63 7.22 -2.20
C GLY A 130 3.52 6.45 -3.15
N LEU A 131 3.62 5.11 -3.08
CA LEU A 131 4.43 4.37 -4.03
C LEU A 131 3.83 4.46 -5.43
N ARG A 132 4.66 4.74 -6.44
CA ARG A 132 4.23 4.64 -7.84
C ARG A 132 3.79 3.21 -8.19
N SER A 133 4.54 2.23 -7.69
CA SER A 133 4.27 0.82 -7.88
C SER A 133 4.96 -0.02 -6.81
N SER A 134 4.47 -1.24 -6.60
CA SER A 134 5.10 -2.27 -5.76
C SER A 134 6.23 -3.00 -6.48
N LEU A 135 6.41 -2.77 -7.79
CA LEU A 135 7.50 -3.35 -8.57
C LEU A 135 8.84 -2.66 -8.26
N ALA A 136 9.94 -3.40 -8.50
CA ALA A 136 11.28 -2.85 -8.35
C ALA A 136 11.50 -1.66 -9.32
N PRO A 137 12.25 -0.61 -8.90
CA PRO A 137 12.49 0.57 -9.73
C PRO A 137 13.06 0.26 -11.11
N GLU A 138 13.93 -0.74 -11.22
CA GLU A 138 14.53 -1.16 -12.49
C GLU A 138 13.48 -1.70 -13.46
N ILE A 139 12.53 -2.49 -12.95
CA ILE A 139 11.43 -3.03 -13.74
C ILE A 139 10.48 -1.91 -14.17
N LEU A 140 10.21 -0.94 -13.29
CA LEU A 140 9.40 0.22 -13.66
C LEU A 140 10.03 1.03 -14.79
N LYS A 141 11.34 1.26 -14.73
CA LYS A 141 12.08 1.94 -15.79
C LYS A 141 12.00 1.19 -17.13
N GLN A 142 12.11 -0.14 -17.09
CA GLN A 142 11.94 -0.98 -18.28
C GLN A 142 10.51 -0.90 -18.84
N MET A 143 9.49 -0.95 -17.97
CA MET A 143 8.08 -0.81 -18.37
C MET A 143 7.79 0.55 -18.97
N ASP A 144 8.28 1.63 -18.36
CA ASP A 144 8.11 2.98 -18.87
C ASP A 144 8.73 3.13 -20.24
N ARG A 145 9.97 2.62 -20.41
CA ARG A 145 10.65 2.62 -21.70
C ARG A 145 9.87 1.81 -22.74
N HIS A 146 9.37 0.64 -22.36
CA HIS A 146 8.55 -0.21 -23.21
C HIS A 146 7.29 0.51 -23.70
N TYR A 147 6.51 1.11 -22.80
CA TYR A 147 5.30 1.86 -23.18
C TYR A 147 5.60 3.13 -23.97
N PHE A 148 6.69 3.83 -23.64
CA PHE A 148 7.14 4.99 -24.41
C PHE A 148 7.44 4.62 -25.87
N LEU A 149 8.16 3.51 -26.09
CA LEU A 149 8.49 3.01 -27.43
C LEU A 149 7.23 2.54 -28.17
N LEU A 150 6.33 1.79 -27.52
CA LEU A 150 5.04 1.39 -28.09
C LEU A 150 4.20 2.60 -28.53
N GLY A 151 4.28 3.69 -27.78
CA GLY A 151 3.55 4.92 -28.08
C GLY A 151 4.19 5.78 -29.17
N LYS A 152 5.36 5.45 -29.71
CA LYS A 152 6.03 6.32 -30.67
C LYS A 152 5.47 6.08 -32.09
N GLU A 153 5.05 7.16 -32.77
CA GLU A 153 4.51 7.04 -34.15
C GLU A 153 5.56 6.55 -35.16
N ASN A 154 6.83 6.92 -34.96
CA ASN A 154 7.95 6.55 -35.81
C ASN A 154 9.08 5.97 -34.96
N LEU A 155 9.24 4.63 -35.00
CA LEU A 155 10.36 3.93 -34.38
C LEU A 155 11.50 3.77 -35.37
N ALA A 156 12.73 4.05 -34.94
CA ALA A 156 13.92 3.63 -35.67
C ALA A 156 14.15 2.12 -35.53
N ASP A 157 14.88 1.50 -36.46
CA ASP A 157 15.18 0.06 -36.43
C ASP A 157 15.81 -0.37 -35.08
N SER A 158 16.73 0.43 -34.53
CA SER A 158 17.35 0.17 -33.23
C SER A 158 16.36 0.23 -32.05
N GLU A 159 15.34 1.10 -32.14
CA GLU A 159 14.30 1.20 -31.11
C GLU A 159 13.28 0.06 -31.23
N GLN A 160 13.08 -0.45 -32.45
CA GLN A 160 12.23 -1.62 -32.69
C GLN A 160 12.86 -2.89 -32.11
N ASP A 161 14.18 -3.04 -32.23
CA ASP A 161 14.91 -4.15 -31.60
C ASP A 161 14.91 -4.01 -30.07
N GLU A 162 15.18 -2.81 -29.53
CA GLU A 162 15.06 -2.52 -28.09
C GLU A 162 13.66 -2.87 -27.54
N LEU A 163 12.60 -2.50 -28.27
CA LEU A 163 11.23 -2.80 -27.89
C LEU A 163 10.97 -4.31 -27.80
N ARG A 164 11.51 -5.10 -28.74
CA ARG A 164 11.38 -6.56 -28.74
C ARG A 164 12.15 -7.19 -27.58
N GLU A 165 13.35 -6.72 -27.29
CA GLU A 165 14.15 -7.19 -26.15
C GLU A 165 13.45 -6.91 -24.83
N LEU A 166 13.00 -5.67 -24.60
CA LEU A 166 12.23 -5.31 -23.41
C LEU A 166 10.95 -6.13 -23.26
N ALA A 167 10.23 -6.38 -24.36
CA ALA A 167 9.04 -7.22 -24.33
C ALA A 167 9.36 -8.66 -23.93
N ALA A 168 10.48 -9.22 -24.39
CA ALA A 168 10.90 -10.57 -24.02
C ALA A 168 11.28 -10.66 -22.53
N GLU A 169 12.08 -9.71 -22.03
CA GLU A 169 12.50 -9.64 -20.62
C GLU A 169 11.30 -9.51 -19.67
N LEU A 170 10.38 -8.59 -19.96
CA LEU A 170 9.20 -8.36 -19.12
C LEU A 170 8.21 -9.54 -19.15
N ASN A 171 8.14 -10.27 -20.27
CA ASN A 171 7.36 -11.51 -20.36
C ASN A 171 7.98 -12.65 -19.56
N GLU A 172 9.32 -12.79 -19.59
CA GLU A 172 10.03 -13.82 -18.81
C GLU A 172 9.81 -13.61 -17.30
N LEU A 173 9.81 -12.36 -16.85
CA LEU A 173 9.50 -11.98 -15.48
C LEU A 173 8.01 -12.12 -15.12
N GLY A 174 7.16 -12.48 -16.08
CA GLY A 174 5.71 -12.65 -15.90
C GLY A 174 4.96 -11.35 -15.61
N ILE A 175 5.57 -10.19 -15.88
CA ILE A 175 5.00 -8.85 -15.68
C ILE A 175 3.99 -8.53 -16.78
N VAL A 176 4.33 -8.88 -18.02
CA VAL A 176 3.46 -8.71 -19.19
C VAL A 176 2.54 -9.93 -19.30
N ARG A 177 1.56 -10.03 -18.40
CA ARG A 177 0.37 -10.82 -18.71
C ARG A 177 -0.58 -9.89 -19.44
N SER A 178 -0.82 -10.18 -20.72
CA SER A 178 -1.77 -9.45 -21.57
C SER A 178 -2.99 -9.01 -20.77
N HIS A 179 -3.10 -7.70 -20.53
CA HIS A 179 -4.29 -7.16 -19.91
C HIS A 179 -5.42 -7.36 -20.93
N PRO A 180 -6.54 -8.02 -20.58
CA PRO A 180 -7.59 -8.33 -21.54
C PRO A 180 -8.31 -7.08 -22.08
N ASN A 181 -7.94 -5.89 -21.60
CA ASN A 181 -8.53 -4.63 -22.01
C ASN A 181 -7.79 -4.09 -23.26
N PRO A 182 -8.45 -4.00 -24.43
CA PRO A 182 -7.85 -3.51 -25.66
C PRO A 182 -7.39 -2.04 -25.58
N TYR A 183 -7.95 -1.25 -24.66
CA TYR A 183 -7.55 0.14 -24.47
C TYR A 183 -6.27 0.29 -23.64
N PHE A 184 -5.84 -0.76 -22.94
CA PHE A 184 -4.76 -0.66 -21.97
C PHE A 184 -3.42 -0.28 -22.62
N GLU A 185 -3.06 -0.88 -23.74
CA GLU A 185 -1.78 -0.59 -24.41
C GLU A 185 -1.74 0.84 -24.97
N SER A 186 -2.83 1.27 -25.61
CA SER A 186 -2.96 2.63 -26.14
C SER A 186 -2.95 3.68 -25.03
N PHE A 187 -3.64 3.40 -23.92
CA PHE A 187 -3.65 4.23 -22.73
C PHE A 187 -2.27 4.31 -22.08
N ALA A 188 -1.62 3.17 -21.84
CA ALA A 188 -0.31 3.10 -21.20
C ALA A 188 0.76 3.80 -22.03
N GLY A 189 0.76 3.60 -23.35
CA GLY A 189 1.66 4.32 -24.27
C GLY A 189 1.42 5.84 -24.28
N ALA A 190 0.15 6.26 -24.30
CA ALA A 190 -0.18 7.68 -24.26
C ALA A 190 0.18 8.36 -22.93
N LEU A 191 0.03 7.63 -21.82
CA LEU A 191 0.40 8.09 -20.48
C LEU A 191 1.92 8.17 -20.32
N ALA A 192 2.66 7.15 -20.80
CA ALA A 192 4.12 7.11 -20.74
C ALA A 192 4.78 8.29 -21.46
N ARG A 193 4.16 8.86 -22.51
CA ARG A 193 4.67 10.07 -23.18
C ARG A 193 4.56 11.35 -22.34
N ARG A 194 3.73 11.38 -21.30
CA ARG A 194 3.38 12.59 -20.53
C ARG A 194 3.89 12.58 -19.10
N VAL A 195 4.06 11.41 -18.49
CA VAL A 195 4.43 11.29 -17.08
C VAL A 195 5.96 11.19 -16.93
N PRO A 196 6.58 11.96 -16.01
CA PRO A 196 8.01 11.85 -15.71
C PRO A 196 8.39 10.44 -15.24
N HIS A 197 9.56 9.95 -15.68
CA HIS A 197 9.93 8.53 -15.54
C HIS A 197 10.74 8.20 -14.26
N ASP A 198 11.26 9.22 -13.56
CA ASP A 198 12.32 9.01 -12.54
C ASP A 198 11.82 8.95 -11.08
N GLU A 199 10.54 9.21 -10.82
CA GLU A 199 10.01 9.24 -9.46
C GLU A 199 9.37 7.90 -9.06
N THR A 200 9.77 7.40 -7.89
CA THR A 200 9.27 6.14 -7.30
C THR A 200 8.23 6.36 -6.21
N VAL A 201 8.20 7.56 -5.64
CA VAL A 201 7.29 7.98 -4.56
C VAL A 201 6.65 9.31 -4.96
N PHE A 202 5.35 9.40 -4.78
CA PHE A 202 4.55 10.58 -5.09
C PHE A 202 3.91 11.16 -3.84
N THR A 203 3.93 12.48 -3.78
CA THR A 203 3.07 13.28 -2.92
C THR A 203 1.61 13.16 -3.37
N ARG A 204 0.68 13.49 -2.48
CA ARG A 204 -0.75 13.54 -2.81
C ARG A 204 -1.04 14.45 -4.02
N ALA A 205 -0.35 15.59 -4.13
CA ALA A 205 -0.53 16.50 -5.25
C ALA A 205 -0.10 15.88 -6.58
N GLU A 206 1.01 15.13 -6.58
CA GLU A 206 1.50 14.39 -7.75
C GLU A 206 0.57 13.23 -8.12
N ILE A 207 0.05 12.48 -7.13
CA ILE A 207 -0.97 11.43 -7.35
C ILE A 207 -2.20 12.04 -8.02
N GLN A 208 -2.70 13.16 -7.51
CA GLN A 208 -3.87 13.83 -8.08
C GLN A 208 -3.61 14.33 -9.51
N ALA A 209 -2.44 14.93 -9.75
CA ALA A 209 -2.04 15.37 -11.08
C ALA A 209 -1.97 14.20 -12.08
N GLN A 210 -1.49 13.02 -11.65
CA GLN A 210 -1.49 11.83 -12.50
C GLN A 210 -2.89 11.34 -12.84
N VAL A 211 -3.81 11.36 -11.88
CA VAL A 211 -5.21 11.00 -12.11
C VAL A 211 -5.85 11.93 -13.15
N GLU A 212 -5.56 13.23 -13.08
CA GLU A 212 -6.04 14.20 -14.05
C GLU A 212 -5.51 13.93 -15.47
N VAL A 213 -4.21 13.69 -15.60
CA VAL A 213 -3.59 13.33 -16.89
C VAL A 213 -4.17 12.03 -17.44
N ALA A 214 -4.36 11.01 -16.59
CA ALA A 214 -4.95 9.74 -16.98
C ALA A 214 -6.38 9.92 -17.52
N ASN A 215 -7.22 10.70 -16.83
CA ASN A 215 -8.58 10.98 -17.26
C ASN A 215 -8.62 11.75 -18.60
N GLU A 216 -7.70 12.68 -18.81
CA GLU A 216 -7.58 13.42 -20.06
C GLU A 216 -7.20 12.49 -21.23
N VAL A 217 -6.20 11.61 -21.01
CA VAL A 217 -5.77 10.61 -22.00
C VAL A 217 -6.93 9.67 -22.36
N LEU A 218 -7.63 9.16 -21.34
CA LEU A 218 -8.78 8.27 -21.55
C LEU A 218 -9.89 8.95 -22.35
N THR A 219 -10.22 10.21 -22.03
CA THR A 219 -11.26 10.97 -22.73
C THR A 219 -10.91 11.12 -24.22
N LYS A 220 -9.67 11.49 -24.53
CA LYS A 220 -9.19 11.65 -25.90
C LYS A 220 -9.26 10.34 -26.70
N LEU A 221 -8.85 9.23 -26.10
CA LEU A 221 -8.91 7.90 -26.75
C LEU A 221 -10.36 7.49 -27.06
N ILE A 222 -11.31 7.77 -26.16
CA ILE A 222 -12.74 7.49 -26.38
C ILE A 222 -13.32 8.38 -27.49
N GLU A 223 -12.91 9.65 -27.58
CA GLU A 223 -13.33 10.57 -28.64
C GLU A 223 -12.82 10.17 -30.02
N GLU A 224 -11.53 9.79 -30.12
CA GLU A 224 -10.91 9.30 -31.35
C GLU A 224 -11.65 8.06 -31.89
N GLU A 225 -12.01 7.09 -31.04
CA GLU A 225 -12.73 5.90 -31.47
C GLU A 225 -14.14 6.21 -31.99
N ARG A 226 -14.88 7.11 -31.32
CA ARG A 226 -16.20 7.54 -31.78
C ARG A 226 -16.14 8.16 -33.17
N SER A 227 -15.12 8.99 -33.42
CA SER A 227 -14.92 9.61 -34.73
C SER A 227 -14.65 8.58 -35.83
N LEU A 228 -13.86 7.54 -35.55
CA LEU A 228 -13.58 6.44 -36.49
C LEU A 228 -14.82 5.56 -36.77
N GLN A 229 -15.69 5.36 -35.77
CA GLN A 229 -16.93 4.60 -35.92
C GLN A 229 -18.00 5.37 -36.72
N ASP A 230 -18.03 6.69 -36.62
CA ASP A 230 -18.94 7.55 -37.38
C ASP A 230 -18.50 7.70 -38.84
N GLU A 231 -17.19 7.75 -39.12
CA GLU A 231 -16.63 7.73 -40.48
C GLU A 231 -16.86 6.38 -41.20
N CYS A 232 -16.86 5.25 -40.49
CA CYS A 232 -17.17 3.94 -41.07
C CYS A 232 -18.67 3.71 -41.38
N LYS A 233 -19.58 4.56 -40.91
CA LYS A 233 -21.03 4.43 -41.11
C LYS A 233 -21.60 5.38 -42.17
N ALA A 234 -20.80 6.30 -42.70
CA ALA A 234 -21.15 7.22 -43.80
C ALA A 234 -20.74 6.62 -45.17
#